data_AF-A0A9K3EDI3-F1
#
_entry.id   AF-A0A9K3EDI3-F1
#
_cell.length_a   1.000
_cell.length_b   1.000
_cell.length_c   1.000
_cell.angle_alpha   90.00
_cell.angle_beta   90.00
_cell.angle_gamma   90.00
#
_symmetry.space_group_name_H-M   'P 1'
#
loop_
_entity.id
_entity.type
_entity.pdbx_description
1 polymer ?
#
loop_
_entity_poly.entity_id
_entity_poly.type
_entity_poly.pdbx_seq_one_letter_code
_entity_poly.pdbx_strand_id
1 'polypeptide(L)'
;MQKIDINGFTASEHQGRVWTFVSPCLLKGSLTIKESSNNTQEKMVQKPARKHLLIFFCTPVSPGKSIFIGIDARNFTVWTDPFVSRWMEHIKSNLVIDSDLNLIRVQEEKVMEVGPSNWLKACFVPAKADTNVVAFRKWLKKYAGGQINWGTKFSGHFPLTLPREQLMDRYWNHVVHCSSCNGAYKGFNALKITLQVFSVASVAVMATIKPGMISVARRNLLAAASIVCFLGSKWLSYFIYKNFHFHDYNHAFK
;
A
#
# COMPACT_ATOMS: atom_id res chain seq x y z
N MET A 1 -22.37 15.10 10.67
CA MET A 1 -22.57 13.89 9.86
C MET A 1 -23.91 14.01 9.17
N GLN A 2 -23.98 13.80 7.86
CA GLN A 2 -25.25 13.78 7.13
C GLN A 2 -26.07 12.53 7.47
N LYS A 3 -27.35 12.52 7.09
CA LYS A 3 -28.28 11.40 7.28
C LYS A 3 -27.70 10.09 6.71
N ILE A 4 -27.86 8.99 7.44
CA ILE A 4 -27.50 7.64 6.98
C ILE A 4 -28.70 7.04 6.22
N ASP A 5 -28.52 6.70 4.95
CA ASP A 5 -29.51 6.02 4.13
C ASP A 5 -28.97 4.71 3.53
N ILE A 6 -29.78 4.01 2.74
CA ILE A 6 -29.41 2.72 2.14
C ILE A 6 -28.24 2.85 1.14
N ASN A 7 -28.08 4.01 0.52
CA ASN A 7 -27.03 4.28 -0.45
C ASN A 7 -25.71 4.70 0.21
N GLY A 8 -25.74 5.11 1.48
CA GLY A 8 -24.54 5.35 2.28
C GLY A 8 -24.65 6.55 3.22
N PHE A 9 -23.54 7.26 3.41
CA PHE A 9 -23.47 8.45 4.26
C PHE A 9 -22.27 9.35 3.92
N THR A 10 -22.36 10.61 4.34
CA THR A 10 -21.27 11.58 4.24
C THR A 10 -20.93 12.15 5.61
N ALA A 11 -19.65 12.21 5.93
CA ALA A 11 -19.12 12.84 7.14
C ALA A 11 -18.06 13.88 6.78
N SER A 12 -18.21 15.08 7.33
CA SER A 12 -17.20 16.13 7.28
C SER A 12 -16.28 16.00 8.49
N GLU A 13 -14.97 15.97 8.24
CA GLU A 13 -13.93 15.97 9.25
C GLU A 13 -13.38 17.40 9.46
N HIS A 14 -12.49 17.57 10.43
CA HIS A 14 -11.80 18.84 10.66
C HIS A 14 -10.98 19.24 9.41
N GLN A 15 -10.79 20.55 9.16
CA GLN A 15 -10.05 21.12 8.00
C GLN A 15 -10.65 20.89 6.60
N GLY A 16 -11.97 20.67 6.49
CA GLY A 16 -12.64 20.63 5.18
C GLY A 16 -12.41 19.33 4.40
N ARG A 17 -11.92 18.28 5.07
CA ARG A 17 -11.92 16.92 4.53
C ARG A 17 -13.34 16.34 4.61
N VAL A 18 -13.80 15.72 3.54
CA VAL A 18 -15.11 15.10 3.45
C VAL A 18 -14.93 13.63 3.09
N TRP A 19 -15.49 12.75 3.92
CA TRP A 19 -15.56 11.32 3.68
C TRP A 19 -16.97 10.95 3.25
N THR A 20 -17.09 10.21 2.15
CA THR A 20 -18.36 9.69 1.63
C THR A 20 -18.24 8.19 1.51
N PHE A 21 -19.07 7.45 2.24
CA PHE A 21 -19.27 6.04 2.02
C PHE A 21 -20.45 5.86 1.06
N VAL A 22 -20.24 5.09 0.00
CA VAL A 22 -21.25 4.71 -0.98
C VAL A 22 -21.37 3.19 -0.95
N SER A 23 -22.58 2.72 -0.67
CA SER A 23 -22.92 1.31 -0.63
C SER A 23 -22.57 0.61 -1.94
N PRO A 24 -22.08 -0.64 -1.92
CA PRO A 24 -21.83 -1.44 -0.71
C PRO A 24 -20.40 -1.32 -0.15
N CYS A 25 -19.45 -0.79 -0.93
CA CYS A 25 -18.02 -0.99 -0.66
C CYS A 25 -17.09 0.15 -1.08
N LEU A 26 -17.63 1.33 -1.38
CA LEU A 26 -16.85 2.47 -1.86
C LEU A 26 -16.68 3.50 -0.74
N LEU A 27 -15.45 3.87 -0.42
CA LEU A 27 -15.13 4.98 0.48
C LEU A 27 -14.34 6.04 -0.27
N LYS A 28 -14.81 7.28 -0.23
CA LYS A 28 -14.21 8.43 -0.93
C LYS A 28 -13.85 9.50 0.09
N GLY A 29 -12.58 9.86 0.20
CA GLY A 29 -12.08 11.01 0.95
C GLY A 29 -11.70 12.13 -0.01
N SER A 30 -12.28 13.31 0.12
CA SER A 30 -11.88 14.50 -0.63
C SER A 30 -11.38 15.58 0.31
N LEU A 31 -10.21 16.15 0.00
CA LEU A 31 -9.63 17.29 0.68
C LEU A 31 -9.46 18.43 -0.32
N THR A 32 -10.02 19.60 0.01
CA THR A 32 -9.79 20.84 -0.75
C THR A 32 -8.97 21.79 0.07
N ILE A 33 -7.73 22.03 -0.34
CA ILE A 33 -6.83 22.99 0.30
C ILE A 33 -7.06 24.34 -0.38
N LYS A 34 -7.61 25.29 0.39
CA LYS A 34 -7.71 26.69 -0.01
C LYS A 34 -6.39 27.38 0.34
N GLU A 35 -5.78 28.11 -0.59
CA GLU A 35 -4.62 28.96 -0.25
C GLU A 35 -5.09 30.09 0.68
N SER A 36 -4.34 30.33 1.76
CA SER A 36 -4.58 31.47 2.65
C SER A 36 -4.40 32.75 1.84
N SER A 37 -5.42 33.62 1.84
CA SER A 37 -5.29 35.00 1.35
C SER A 37 -4.41 35.77 2.33
N ASN A 38 -3.09 35.66 2.19
CA ASN A 38 -2.21 36.64 2.79
C ASN A 38 -2.37 37.94 1.98
N ASN A 39 -2.82 38.98 2.67
CA ASN A 39 -3.08 40.32 2.14
C ASN A 39 -1.87 40.86 1.37
N THR A 40 -1.93 40.83 0.05
CA THR A 40 -1.22 41.81 -0.79
C THR A 40 -2.04 42.00 -2.06
N GLN A 41 -2.57 43.20 -2.24
CA GLN A 41 -3.33 43.63 -3.41
C GLN A 41 -2.42 43.64 -4.64
N GLU A 42 -2.26 42.51 -5.31
CA GLU A 42 -1.81 42.48 -6.71
C GLU A 42 -2.58 41.37 -7.43
N LYS A 43 -3.04 41.67 -8.65
CA LYS A 43 -3.93 40.83 -9.48
C LYS A 43 -3.45 39.37 -9.54
N MET A 44 -3.92 38.54 -8.62
CA MET A 44 -3.60 37.11 -8.63
C MET A 44 -4.54 36.41 -9.60
N VAL A 45 -3.97 35.87 -10.67
CA VAL A 45 -4.55 34.75 -11.42
C VAL A 45 -5.07 33.74 -10.38
N GLN A 46 -6.39 33.55 -10.29
CA GLN A 46 -6.98 32.61 -9.34
C GLN A 46 -6.38 31.24 -9.59
N LYS A 47 -5.41 30.81 -8.76
CA LYS A 47 -4.88 29.47 -8.84
C LYS A 47 -6.00 28.49 -8.52
N PRO A 48 -6.18 27.42 -9.31
CA PRO A 48 -7.22 26.43 -9.04
C PRO A 48 -6.99 25.83 -7.66
N ALA A 49 -8.09 25.65 -6.90
CA ALA A 49 -8.02 25.04 -5.58
C ALA A 49 -7.33 23.68 -5.64
N ARG A 50 -6.39 23.43 -4.72
CA ARG A 50 -5.68 22.15 -4.66
C ARG A 50 -6.63 21.10 -4.09
N LYS A 51 -6.82 20.02 -4.83
CA LYS A 51 -7.72 18.92 -4.51
C LYS A 51 -6.92 17.63 -4.43
N HIS A 52 -7.13 16.92 -3.34
CA HIS A 52 -6.66 15.55 -3.14
C HIS A 52 -7.87 14.64 -2.96
N LEU A 53 -7.87 13.52 -3.65
CA LEU A 53 -8.95 12.56 -3.66
C LEU A 53 -8.40 11.17 -3.41
N LEU A 54 -8.88 10.55 -2.33
CA LEU A 54 -8.63 9.17 -1.99
C LEU A 54 -9.90 8.38 -2.25
N ILE A 55 -9.79 7.31 -3.03
CA ILE A 55 -10.90 6.40 -3.29
C ILE A 55 -10.45 5.00 -2.92
N PHE A 56 -11.23 4.33 -2.09
CA PHE A 56 -11.02 2.95 -1.69
C PHE A 56 -12.23 2.11 -2.11
N PHE A 57 -11.97 1.05 -2.85
CA PHE A 57 -12.93 -0.04 -3.07
C PHE A 57 -12.51 -1.21 -2.17
N CYS A 58 -13.40 -1.60 -1.25
CA CYS A 58 -13.16 -2.67 -0.29
C CYS A 58 -14.21 -3.76 -0.48
N THR A 59 -14.02 -4.62 -1.47
CA THR A 59 -15.03 -5.62 -1.87
C THR A 59 -14.81 -6.94 -1.12
N PRO A 60 -15.75 -7.39 -0.27
CA PRO A 60 -15.64 -8.67 0.40
C PRO A 60 -15.76 -9.84 -0.59
N VAL A 61 -14.91 -10.87 -0.44
CA VAL A 61 -14.88 -12.04 -1.35
C VAL A 61 -15.24 -13.33 -0.61
N SER A 62 -14.71 -13.51 0.60
CA SER A 62 -15.05 -14.60 1.51
C SER A 62 -14.81 -14.13 2.96
N PRO A 63 -15.25 -14.88 3.98
CA PRO A 63 -14.88 -14.58 5.36
C PRO A 63 -13.35 -14.39 5.50
N GLY A 64 -12.93 -13.27 6.09
CA GLY A 64 -11.51 -12.92 6.26
C GLY A 64 -10.74 -12.56 5.00
N LYS A 65 -11.40 -12.37 3.86
CA LYS A 65 -10.77 -11.95 2.59
C LYS A 65 -11.56 -10.86 1.90
N SER A 66 -10.87 -9.77 1.56
CA SER A 66 -11.40 -8.67 0.76
C SER A 66 -10.42 -8.27 -0.33
N ILE A 67 -10.95 -7.74 -1.42
CA ILE A 67 -10.17 -7.03 -2.43
C ILE A 67 -10.16 -5.56 -2.04
N PHE A 68 -8.96 -5.01 -1.90
CA PHE A 68 -8.71 -3.60 -1.66
C PHE A 68 -8.10 -2.95 -2.90
N ILE A 69 -8.74 -1.91 -3.43
CA ILE A 69 -8.20 -1.08 -4.51
C ILE A 69 -8.19 0.37 -4.03
N GLY A 70 -6.98 0.93 -3.89
CA GLY A 70 -6.76 2.33 -3.55
C GLY A 70 -6.42 3.16 -4.79
N ILE A 71 -7.07 4.32 -4.92
CA ILE A 71 -6.78 5.32 -5.94
C ILE A 71 -6.47 6.62 -5.22
N ASP A 72 -5.29 7.16 -5.49
CA ASP A 72 -4.87 8.49 -5.08
C ASP A 72 -4.84 9.40 -6.31
N ALA A 73 -5.68 10.43 -6.31
CA ALA A 73 -5.73 11.43 -7.36
C ALA A 73 -5.53 12.84 -6.78
N ARG A 74 -4.64 13.61 -7.39
CA ARG A 74 -4.35 15.00 -7.03
C ARG A 74 -4.26 15.89 -8.26
N ASN A 75 -4.61 17.15 -8.13
CA ASN A 75 -4.42 18.16 -9.19
C ASN A 75 -3.23 19.11 -8.93
N PHE A 76 -2.43 18.84 -7.90
CA PHE A 76 -1.27 19.64 -7.50
C PHE A 76 -0.01 18.77 -7.48
N THR A 77 1.16 19.40 -7.63
CA THR A 77 2.46 18.70 -7.67
C THR A 77 2.58 17.64 -8.79
N VAL A 78 1.66 17.65 -9.76
CA VAL A 78 1.66 16.74 -10.92
C VAL A 78 2.89 16.90 -11.82
N TRP A 79 3.56 18.05 -11.76
CA TRP A 79 4.82 18.29 -12.47
C TRP A 79 5.94 17.35 -12.03
N THR A 80 5.86 16.75 -10.83
CA THR A 80 6.82 15.77 -10.32
C THR A 80 6.58 14.35 -10.82
N ASP A 81 5.40 14.06 -11.37
CA ASP A 81 4.99 12.72 -11.79
C ASP A 81 5.91 12.08 -12.84
N PRO A 82 6.54 12.84 -13.78
CA PRO A 82 7.55 12.27 -14.68
C PRO A 82 8.82 11.77 -13.97
N PHE A 83 9.16 12.36 -12.82
CA PHE A 83 10.37 12.02 -12.04
C PHE A 83 10.07 10.94 -10.99
N VAL A 84 8.84 10.86 -10.52
CA VAL A 84 8.38 9.87 -9.55
C VAL A 84 7.61 8.78 -10.30
N SER A 85 8.30 7.68 -10.61
CA SER A 85 7.65 6.54 -11.23
C SER A 85 6.49 6.02 -10.37
N ARG A 86 5.39 5.64 -11.01
CA ARG A 86 4.16 5.13 -10.37
C ARG A 86 4.42 4.02 -9.33
N TRP A 87 5.37 3.11 -9.59
CA TRP A 87 5.68 2.03 -8.64
C TRP A 87 6.28 2.56 -7.32
N MET A 88 7.01 3.68 -7.35
CA MET A 88 7.58 4.29 -6.14
C MET A 88 6.49 4.86 -5.24
N GLU A 89 5.51 5.52 -5.83
CA GLU A 89 4.35 6.03 -5.08
C GLU A 89 3.57 4.87 -4.47
N HIS A 90 3.35 3.79 -5.24
CA HIS A 90 2.71 2.60 -4.73
C HIS A 90 3.47 1.97 -3.57
N ILE A 91 4.81 1.91 -3.58
CA ILE A 91 5.57 1.41 -2.42
C ILE A 91 5.26 2.23 -1.18
N LYS A 92 5.26 3.57 -1.28
CA LYS A 92 4.94 4.44 -0.13
C LYS A 92 3.52 4.20 0.38
N SER A 93 2.54 4.09 -0.51
CA SER A 93 1.15 3.80 -0.11
C SER A 93 1.02 2.42 0.52
N ASN A 94 1.67 1.41 -0.05
CA ASN A 94 1.68 0.06 0.53
C ASN A 94 2.35 0.03 1.90
N LEU A 95 3.32 0.91 2.20
CA LEU A 95 3.89 0.95 3.55
C LEU A 95 2.84 1.24 4.65
N VAL A 96 1.82 2.05 4.33
CA VAL A 96 0.71 2.38 5.24
C VAL A 96 -0.35 1.28 5.22
N ILE A 97 -0.67 0.75 4.04
CA ILE A 97 -1.70 -0.29 3.93
C ILE A 97 -1.22 -1.57 4.62
N ASP A 98 0.00 -2.02 4.31
CA ASP A 98 0.56 -3.25 4.85
C ASP A 98 0.74 -3.19 6.37
N SER A 99 1.07 -2.00 6.92
CA SER A 99 1.18 -1.83 8.38
C SER A 99 -0.15 -2.11 9.09
N ASP A 100 -1.27 -1.82 8.44
CA ASP A 100 -2.59 -1.90 9.06
C ASP A 100 -3.27 -3.26 8.81
N LEU A 101 -2.87 -4.01 7.77
CA LEU A 101 -3.48 -5.29 7.39
C LEU A 101 -3.61 -6.26 8.57
N ASN A 102 -2.53 -6.43 9.34
CA ASN A 102 -2.52 -7.35 10.48
C ASN A 102 -3.44 -6.87 11.62
N LEU A 103 -3.51 -5.55 11.85
CA LEU A 103 -4.40 -4.97 12.86
C LEU A 103 -5.87 -5.14 12.48
N ILE A 104 -6.21 -4.88 11.22
CA ILE A 104 -7.58 -5.05 10.69
C ILE A 104 -8.01 -6.52 10.82
N ARG A 105 -7.10 -7.44 10.51
CA ARG A 105 -7.33 -8.88 10.59
C ARG A 105 -7.58 -9.35 12.03
N VAL A 106 -6.77 -8.92 12.99
CA VAL A 106 -6.98 -9.22 14.43
C VAL A 106 -8.28 -8.57 14.94
N GLN A 107 -8.61 -7.37 14.48
CA GLN A 107 -9.85 -6.70 14.84
C GLN A 107 -11.08 -7.46 14.32
N GLU A 108 -11.02 -8.02 13.10
CA GLU A 108 -12.08 -8.87 12.55
C GLU A 108 -12.31 -10.12 13.40
N GLU A 109 -11.24 -10.81 13.82
CA GLU A 109 -11.31 -11.96 14.72
C GLU A 109 -12.03 -11.63 16.03
N LYS A 110 -11.60 -10.56 16.71
CA LYS A 110 -12.19 -10.15 17.99
C LYS A 110 -13.66 -9.75 17.85
N VAL A 111 -14.04 -9.09 16.75
CA VAL A 111 -15.45 -8.72 16.49
C VAL A 111 -16.31 -9.95 16.21
N MET A 112 -15.77 -10.96 15.53
CA MET A 112 -16.48 -12.22 15.30
C MET A 112 -16.66 -13.00 16.61
N GLU A 113 -15.65 -13.04 17.48
CA GLU A 113 -15.70 -13.72 18.78
C GLU A 113 -16.80 -13.14 19.69
N VAL A 114 -16.88 -11.82 19.82
CA VAL A 114 -17.95 -11.18 20.63
C VAL A 114 -19.31 -11.14 19.92
N GLY A 115 -19.31 -11.39 18.61
CA GLY A 115 -20.45 -11.30 17.72
C GLY A 115 -20.70 -9.88 17.19
N PRO A 116 -21.21 -9.73 15.95
CA PRO A 116 -21.35 -8.44 15.27
C PRO A 116 -22.27 -7.44 15.99
N SER A 117 -23.22 -7.92 16.79
CA SER A 117 -24.10 -7.08 17.60
C SER A 117 -23.41 -6.47 18.82
N ASN A 118 -22.30 -7.06 19.28
CA ASN A 118 -21.52 -6.62 20.45
C ASN A 118 -20.16 -6.02 20.06
N TRP A 119 -19.97 -5.59 18.81
CA TRP A 119 -18.67 -5.13 18.30
C TRP A 119 -18.02 -4.00 19.14
N LEU A 120 -18.80 -3.18 19.84
CA LEU A 120 -18.29 -2.15 20.76
C LEU A 120 -17.53 -2.73 21.97
N LYS A 121 -17.77 -4.00 22.34
CA LYS A 121 -16.97 -4.70 23.36
C LYS A 121 -15.57 -5.04 22.84
N ALA A 122 -15.42 -5.24 21.53
CA ALA A 122 -14.14 -5.52 20.87
C ALA A 122 -13.42 -4.26 20.38
N CYS A 123 -14.15 -3.19 20.09
CA CYS A 123 -13.60 -1.94 19.55
C CYS A 123 -14.02 -0.75 20.41
N PHE A 124 -13.08 -0.18 21.15
CA PHE A 124 -13.29 1.04 21.92
C PHE A 124 -13.14 2.27 21.01
N VAL A 125 -14.27 2.88 20.64
CA VAL A 125 -14.35 3.99 19.67
C VAL A 125 -15.13 5.21 20.18
N PRO A 126 -14.74 5.79 21.34
CA PRO A 126 -15.49 6.90 21.95
C PRO A 126 -15.20 8.26 21.31
N ALA A 127 -14.15 8.38 20.49
CA ALA A 127 -13.64 9.67 20.07
C ALA A 127 -14.39 10.21 18.85
N LYS A 128 -14.35 11.54 18.66
CA LYS A 128 -14.93 12.19 17.49
C LYS A 128 -14.30 11.70 16.17
N ALA A 129 -13.02 11.32 16.21
CA ALA A 129 -12.31 10.73 15.06
C ALA A 129 -12.95 9.41 14.58
N ASP A 130 -13.63 8.68 15.48
CA ASP A 130 -14.25 7.39 15.16
C ASP A 130 -15.61 7.51 14.45
N THR A 131 -16.07 8.75 14.18
CA THR A 131 -17.40 9.02 13.61
C THR A 131 -17.67 8.18 12.36
N ASN A 132 -16.68 8.03 11.46
CA ASN A 132 -16.83 7.24 10.23
C ASN A 132 -17.00 5.74 10.51
N VAL A 133 -16.26 5.20 11.48
CA VAL A 133 -16.34 3.78 11.86
C VAL A 133 -17.70 3.48 12.49
N VAL A 134 -18.14 4.33 13.42
CA VAL A 134 -19.45 4.22 14.08
C VAL A 134 -20.59 4.36 13.07
N ALA A 135 -20.48 5.32 12.14
CA ALA A 135 -21.43 5.53 11.05
C ALA A 135 -21.58 4.29 10.18
N PHE A 136 -20.46 3.73 9.72
CA PHE A 136 -20.43 2.52 8.90
C PHE A 136 -21.04 1.32 9.63
N ARG A 137 -20.69 1.09 10.91
CA ARG A 137 -21.27 -0.01 11.70
C ARG A 137 -22.78 0.15 11.92
N LYS A 138 -23.28 1.37 12.12
CA LYS A 138 -24.72 1.66 12.18
C LYS A 138 -25.41 1.39 10.85
N TRP A 139 -24.81 1.82 9.74
CA TRP A 139 -25.30 1.55 8.40
C TRP A 139 -25.37 0.03 8.12
N LEU A 140 -24.28 -0.69 8.39
CA LEU A 140 -24.19 -2.14 8.21
C LEU A 140 -25.24 -2.88 9.04
N LYS A 141 -25.45 -2.49 10.30
CA LYS A 141 -26.50 -3.05 11.16
C LYS A 141 -27.90 -2.81 10.59
N LYS A 142 -28.17 -1.58 10.14
CA LYS A 142 -29.51 -1.17 9.69
C LYS A 142 -29.90 -1.75 8.33
N TYR A 143 -28.97 -1.77 7.37
CA TYR A 143 -29.29 -2.10 5.97
C TYR A 143 -28.73 -3.45 5.50
N ALA A 144 -27.80 -4.06 6.24
CA ALA A 144 -27.19 -5.34 5.89
C ALA A 144 -27.27 -6.40 7.02
N GLY A 145 -28.08 -6.18 8.06
CA GLY A 145 -28.21 -7.14 9.17
C GLY A 145 -26.98 -7.27 10.07
N GLY A 146 -26.03 -6.33 9.99
CA GLY A 146 -24.84 -6.25 10.86
C GLY A 146 -23.65 -7.07 10.42
N GLN A 147 -23.79 -7.90 9.38
CA GLN A 147 -22.73 -8.73 8.82
C GLN A 147 -22.99 -8.99 7.34
N ILE A 148 -21.97 -9.44 6.62
CA ILE A 148 -22.15 -9.87 5.22
C ILE A 148 -22.87 -11.23 5.23
N ASN A 149 -23.93 -11.34 4.44
CA ASN A 149 -24.61 -12.62 4.22
C ASN A 149 -23.82 -13.44 3.20
N TRP A 150 -23.07 -14.43 3.68
CA TRP A 150 -22.26 -15.32 2.85
C TRP A 150 -23.06 -16.48 2.21
N GLY A 151 -24.37 -16.57 2.49
CA GLY A 151 -25.23 -17.66 2.04
C GLY A 151 -24.74 -19.02 2.57
N THR A 152 -24.95 -20.08 1.77
CA THR A 152 -24.54 -21.45 2.10
C THR A 152 -23.14 -21.79 1.59
N LYS A 153 -22.47 -20.89 0.86
CA LYS A 153 -21.17 -21.16 0.22
C LYS A 153 -20.00 -21.22 1.21
N PHE A 154 -20.14 -20.57 2.36
CA PHE A 154 -19.11 -20.51 3.38
C PHE A 154 -19.70 -20.90 4.73
N SER A 155 -19.01 -21.77 5.46
CA SER A 155 -19.45 -22.28 6.76
C SER A 155 -19.39 -21.25 7.89
N GLY A 156 -19.14 -19.97 7.58
CA GLY A 156 -18.91 -18.89 8.55
C GLY A 156 -17.63 -19.05 9.37
N HIS A 157 -16.92 -20.18 9.24
CA HIS A 157 -15.67 -20.43 9.91
C HIS A 157 -14.55 -19.66 9.22
N PHE A 158 -13.77 -18.97 10.03
CA PHE A 158 -12.69 -18.16 9.58
C PHE A 158 -11.51 -19.04 9.15
N PRO A 159 -10.82 -18.72 8.03
CA PRO A 159 -9.61 -19.45 7.68
C PRO A 159 -8.59 -19.33 8.81
N LEU A 160 -7.89 -20.43 9.09
CA LEU A 160 -6.77 -20.48 10.04
C LEU A 160 -5.88 -19.23 9.87
N THR A 161 -5.45 -18.65 11.00
CA THR A 161 -4.59 -17.47 11.01
C THR A 161 -3.37 -17.73 10.13
N LEU A 162 -3.31 -17.01 9.00
CA LEU A 162 -2.15 -17.10 8.11
C LEU A 162 -0.93 -16.60 8.86
N PRO A 163 0.25 -17.23 8.69
CA PRO A 163 1.51 -16.66 9.13
C PRO A 163 1.63 -15.21 8.64
N ARG A 164 2.18 -14.32 9.48
CA ARG A 164 2.32 -12.89 9.18
C ARG A 164 2.96 -12.66 7.80
N GLU A 165 3.99 -13.43 7.48
CA GLU A 165 4.71 -13.35 6.21
C GLU A 165 3.80 -13.59 5.00
N GLN A 166 2.84 -14.51 5.12
CA GLN A 166 1.86 -14.79 4.06
C GLN A 166 0.77 -13.72 4.00
N LEU A 167 0.29 -13.24 5.15
CA LEU A 167 -0.71 -12.18 5.21
C LEU A 167 -0.18 -10.88 4.58
N MET A 168 1.09 -10.58 4.84
CA MET A 168 1.75 -9.34 4.44
C MET A 168 2.64 -9.52 3.20
N ASP A 169 2.43 -10.59 2.43
CA ASP A 169 3.14 -10.81 1.17
C ASP A 169 2.63 -9.84 0.11
N ARG A 170 3.37 -8.74 -0.06
CA ARG A 170 3.08 -7.70 -1.05
C ARG A 170 3.17 -8.23 -2.47
N TYR A 171 3.97 -9.26 -2.73
CA TYR A 171 4.15 -9.77 -4.08
C TYR A 171 2.83 -10.30 -4.61
N TRP A 172 2.20 -11.20 -3.84
CA TRP A 172 0.91 -11.79 -4.19
C TRP A 172 -0.25 -10.83 -4.02
N ASN A 173 -0.25 -9.99 -2.98
CA ASN A 173 -1.36 -9.06 -2.74
C ASN A 173 -1.40 -7.89 -3.74
N HIS A 174 -0.25 -7.48 -4.29
CA HIS A 174 -0.17 -6.28 -5.13
C HIS A 174 0.70 -6.44 -6.38
N VAL A 175 1.95 -6.87 -6.25
CA VAL A 175 2.95 -6.76 -7.34
C VAL A 175 2.53 -7.54 -8.56
N VAL A 176 2.02 -8.77 -8.42
CA VAL A 176 1.58 -9.61 -9.55
C VAL A 176 0.40 -8.99 -10.33
N HIS A 177 -0.44 -8.20 -9.65
CA HIS A 177 -1.64 -7.61 -10.22
C HIS A 177 -1.44 -6.17 -10.74
N CYS A 178 -0.38 -5.49 -10.31
CA CYS A 178 -0.08 -4.12 -10.71
C CYS A 178 0.96 -4.09 -11.84
N SER A 179 0.58 -3.65 -13.05
CA SER A 179 1.49 -3.59 -14.20
C SER A 179 2.75 -2.76 -13.94
N SER A 180 2.61 -1.63 -13.22
CA SER A 180 3.74 -0.75 -12.87
C SER A 180 4.72 -1.42 -11.91
N CYS A 181 4.22 -1.99 -10.81
CA CYS A 181 5.07 -2.66 -9.82
C CYS A 181 5.66 -3.97 -10.35
N ASN A 182 4.89 -4.74 -11.12
CA ASN A 182 5.37 -5.95 -11.79
C ASN A 182 6.48 -5.62 -12.80
N GLY A 183 6.31 -4.57 -13.59
CA GLY A 183 7.33 -4.09 -14.54
C GLY A 183 8.63 -3.73 -13.82
N ALA A 184 8.54 -2.94 -12.75
CA ALA A 184 9.69 -2.58 -11.92
C ALA A 184 10.36 -3.82 -11.29
N TYR A 185 9.57 -4.74 -10.71
CA TYR A 185 10.05 -5.99 -10.14
C TYR A 185 10.81 -6.85 -11.15
N LYS A 186 10.28 -7.01 -12.37
CA LYS A 186 10.94 -7.74 -13.46
C LYS A 186 12.23 -7.05 -13.89
N GLY A 187 12.20 -5.73 -14.06
CA GLY A 187 13.38 -4.93 -14.43
C GLY A 187 14.51 -5.03 -13.40
N PHE A 188 14.18 -4.88 -12.11
CA PHE A 188 15.17 -5.03 -11.04
C PHE A 188 15.70 -6.46 -10.93
N ASN A 189 14.87 -7.49 -11.12
CA ASN A 189 15.37 -8.87 -11.15
C ASN A 189 16.29 -9.13 -12.34
N ALA A 190 15.97 -8.61 -13.53
CA ALA A 190 16.84 -8.71 -14.69
C ALA A 190 18.19 -8.02 -14.43
N LEU A 191 18.18 -6.80 -13.91
CA LEU A 191 19.40 -6.07 -13.52
C LEU A 191 20.22 -6.84 -12.49
N LYS A 192 19.57 -7.39 -11.46
CA LYS A 192 20.22 -8.23 -10.43
C LYS A 192 20.98 -9.39 -11.06
N ILE A 193 20.33 -10.11 -11.98
CA ILE A 193 20.92 -11.26 -12.67
C ILE A 193 22.07 -10.80 -13.58
N THR A 194 21.89 -9.74 -14.35
CA THR A 194 22.94 -9.17 -15.22
C THR A 194 24.18 -8.79 -14.42
N LEU A 195 24.02 -8.14 -13.27
CA LEU A 195 25.13 -7.78 -12.38
C LEU A 195 25.86 -9.03 -11.85
N GLN A 196 25.12 -10.09 -11.49
CA GLN A 196 25.72 -11.35 -11.03
C GLN A 196 26.51 -12.04 -12.14
N VAL A 197 25.93 -12.16 -13.33
CA VAL A 197 26.58 -12.77 -14.50
C VAL A 197 27.83 -11.99 -14.87
N PHE A 198 27.75 -10.65 -14.92
CA PHE A 198 28.90 -9.80 -15.22
C PHE A 198 30.02 -9.97 -14.18
N SER A 199 29.68 -10.03 -12.90
CA SER A 199 30.65 -10.24 -11.82
C SER A 199 31.40 -11.58 -11.98
N VAL A 200 30.66 -12.69 -12.14
CA VAL A 200 31.24 -14.03 -12.29
C VAL A 200 32.05 -14.15 -13.57
N ALA A 201 31.54 -13.66 -14.69
CA ALA A 201 32.26 -13.66 -15.96
C ALA A 201 33.57 -12.87 -15.87
N SER A 202 33.56 -11.71 -15.21
CA SER A 202 34.76 -10.90 -15.00
C SER A 202 35.82 -11.63 -14.18
N VAL A 203 35.42 -12.36 -13.14
CA VAL A 203 36.36 -13.20 -12.36
C VAL A 203 36.94 -14.33 -13.21
N ALA A 204 36.11 -15.02 -13.99
CA ALA A 204 36.55 -16.10 -14.88
C ALA A 204 37.54 -15.59 -15.95
N VAL A 205 37.28 -14.42 -16.53
CA VAL A 205 38.19 -13.76 -17.48
C VAL A 205 39.52 -13.44 -16.80
N MET A 206 39.50 -12.86 -15.60
CA MET A 206 40.75 -12.56 -14.87
C MET A 206 41.55 -13.79 -14.45
N ALA A 207 40.90 -14.94 -14.24
CA ALA A 207 41.55 -16.20 -13.90
C ALA A 207 42.23 -16.88 -15.11
N THR A 208 41.76 -16.61 -16.32
CA THR A 208 42.25 -17.23 -17.56
C THR A 208 43.27 -16.38 -18.32
N ILE A 209 43.29 -15.06 -18.10
CA ILE A 209 44.25 -14.15 -18.73
C ILE A 209 45.67 -14.43 -18.23
N LYS A 210 46.61 -14.62 -19.17
CA LYS A 210 48.03 -14.80 -18.85
C LYS A 210 48.68 -13.50 -18.33
N PRO A 211 49.70 -13.58 -17.46
CA PRO A 211 50.46 -12.40 -17.03
C PRO A 211 50.99 -11.60 -18.24
N GLY A 212 50.85 -10.27 -18.20
CA GLY A 212 51.34 -9.36 -19.25
C GLY A 212 50.39 -9.09 -20.41
N MET A 213 49.29 -9.84 -20.57
CA MET A 213 48.31 -9.61 -21.66
C MET A 213 47.46 -8.35 -21.47
N ILE A 214 47.24 -7.92 -20.22
CA ILE A 214 46.54 -6.67 -19.89
C ILE A 214 47.36 -5.87 -18.89
N SER A 215 47.22 -4.54 -18.92
CA SER A 215 47.85 -3.69 -17.92
C SER A 215 47.30 -3.96 -16.52
N VAL A 216 48.15 -3.79 -15.51
CA VAL A 216 47.76 -3.93 -14.09
C VAL A 216 46.57 -3.03 -13.76
N ALA A 217 46.54 -1.81 -14.30
CA ALA A 217 45.43 -0.89 -14.14
C ALA A 217 44.09 -1.45 -14.66
N ARG A 218 44.08 -2.05 -15.86
CA ARG A 218 42.86 -2.66 -16.44
C ARG A 218 42.40 -3.88 -15.65
N ARG A 219 43.34 -4.70 -15.16
CA ARG A 219 43.05 -5.85 -14.29
C ARG A 219 42.39 -5.38 -12.99
N ASN A 220 42.95 -4.36 -12.35
CA ASN A 220 42.40 -3.81 -11.11
C ASN A 220 41.02 -3.17 -11.31
N LEU A 221 40.80 -2.47 -12.43
CA LEU A 221 39.49 -1.91 -12.77
C LEU A 221 38.43 -3.01 -12.96
N LEU A 222 38.78 -4.09 -13.67
CA LEU A 222 37.88 -5.22 -13.88
C LEU A 222 37.57 -5.94 -12.56
N ALA A 223 38.56 -6.09 -11.67
CA ALA A 223 38.36 -6.63 -10.33
C ALA A 223 37.42 -5.75 -9.50
N ALA A 224 37.65 -4.43 -9.47
CA ALA A 224 36.80 -3.48 -8.77
C ALA A 224 35.36 -3.50 -9.32
N ALA A 225 35.19 -3.49 -10.65
CA ALA A 225 33.89 -3.58 -11.30
C ALA A 225 33.16 -4.89 -10.94
N SER A 226 33.85 -6.02 -10.95
CA SER A 226 33.28 -7.31 -10.55
C SER A 226 32.78 -7.30 -9.11
N ILE A 227 33.55 -6.74 -8.18
CA ILE A 227 33.17 -6.61 -6.76
C ILE A 227 31.95 -5.69 -6.63
N VAL A 228 31.96 -4.53 -7.28
CA VAL A 228 30.85 -3.57 -7.25
C VAL A 228 29.57 -4.19 -7.81
N CYS A 229 29.65 -4.94 -8.93
CA CYS A 229 28.51 -5.64 -9.49
C CYS A 229 27.97 -6.71 -8.55
N PHE A 230 28.84 -7.48 -7.88
CA PHE A 230 28.41 -8.47 -6.89
C PHE A 230 27.68 -7.80 -5.71
N LEU A 231 28.28 -6.78 -5.11
CA LEU A 231 27.68 -6.03 -4.00
C LEU A 231 26.36 -5.37 -4.42
N GLY A 232 26.34 -4.74 -5.59
CA GLY A 232 25.15 -4.16 -6.19
C GLY A 232 24.03 -5.19 -6.37
N SER A 233 24.35 -6.42 -6.79
CA SER A 233 23.36 -7.49 -6.91
C SER A 233 22.79 -7.94 -5.56
N LYS A 234 23.61 -7.99 -4.50
CA LYS A 234 23.16 -8.35 -3.15
C LYS A 234 22.29 -7.26 -2.54
N TRP A 235 22.71 -6.01 -2.70
CA TRP A 235 21.89 -4.86 -2.34
C TRP A 235 20.55 -4.88 -3.09
N LEU A 236 20.56 -5.12 -4.40
CA LEU A 236 19.35 -5.18 -5.20
C LEU A 236 18.44 -6.35 -4.80
N SER A 237 19.01 -7.49 -4.42
CA SER A 237 18.25 -8.62 -3.87
C SER A 237 17.51 -8.23 -2.58
N TYR A 238 18.20 -7.56 -1.65
CA TYR A 238 17.58 -7.06 -0.42
C TYR A 238 16.53 -5.99 -0.71
N PHE A 239 16.84 -5.05 -1.60
CA PHE A 239 15.90 -4.02 -2.04
C PHE A 239 14.62 -4.63 -2.63
N ILE A 240 14.75 -5.62 -3.51
CA ILE A 240 13.62 -6.32 -4.11
C ILE A 240 12.78 -6.99 -3.03
N TYR A 241 13.42 -7.72 -2.11
CA TYR A 241 12.70 -8.42 -1.04
C TYR A 241 11.94 -7.44 -0.13
N LYS A 242 12.62 -6.41 0.38
CA LYS A 242 12.04 -5.43 1.31
C LYS A 242 10.91 -4.59 0.69
N ASN A 243 10.99 -4.31 -0.61
CA ASN A 243 10.03 -3.43 -1.29
C ASN A 243 8.93 -4.16 -2.07
N PHE A 244 9.14 -5.42 -2.48
CA PHE A 244 8.17 -6.14 -3.31
C PHE A 244 7.63 -7.42 -2.68
N HIS A 245 8.26 -7.95 -1.63
CA HIS A 245 7.81 -9.18 -0.95
C HIS A 245 7.30 -8.87 0.45
N PHE A 246 8.19 -8.50 1.37
CA PHE A 246 7.84 -8.39 2.77
C PHE A 246 8.50 -7.20 3.44
N HIS A 247 7.71 -6.46 4.21
CA HIS A 247 8.17 -5.43 5.11
C HIS A 247 7.62 -5.74 6.49
N ASP A 248 8.50 -6.05 7.43
CA ASP A 248 8.05 -6.29 8.81
C ASP A 248 7.72 -4.97 9.53
N TYR A 249 6.75 -5.04 10.44
CA TYR A 249 6.32 -3.93 11.27
C TYR A 249 6.30 -4.35 12.74
N ASN A 250 6.76 -3.45 13.60
CA ASN A 250 6.66 -3.66 15.04
C ASN A 250 5.26 -3.27 15.51
N HIS A 251 4.36 -4.25 15.53
CA HIS A 251 3.07 -4.13 16.18
C HIS A 251 3.20 -4.51 17.65
N ALA A 252 2.67 -3.69 18.54
CA ALA A 252 2.57 -4.03 19.96
C ALA A 252 1.49 -5.10 20.18
N PHE A 253 1.85 -6.38 20.01
CA PHE A 253 0.99 -7.53 20.29
C PHE A 253 1.14 -8.10 21.71
N LYS A 254 1.70 -7.30 22.63
CA LYS A 254 1.79 -7.63 24.06
C LYS A 254 0.73 -6.87 24.83
#